data_AF-X1IID7-F1
#
_entry.id   AF-X1IID7-F1
#
_cell.length_a   1.000
_cell.length_b   1.000
_cell.length_c   1.000
_cell.angle_alpha   90.00
_cell.angle_beta   90.00
_cell.angle_gamma   90.00
#
_symmetry.space_group_name_H-M   'P 1'
#
loop_
_entity.id
_entity.type
_entity.pdbx_description
1 polymer ?
#
loop_
_entity_poly.entity_id
_entity_poly.type
_entity_poly.pdbx_seq_one_letter_code
_entity_poly.pdbx_strand_id
1 'polypeptide(L)'
;MLKPTGTFWLNLGDTYYGSGGKGGQYAKWMRNKGEPKFFKQGAKNRSNWLRPKQLLGTPWRVVIALQHDGWLLRNDIIWEKPNHMPSPAKDRLTCAYEHVFLFAKQRRYYFDLDAIRQPHAINSLQRI
;
A
#
# COMPACT_ATOMS: atom_id res chain seq x y z
N MET A 1 -0.60 -9.08 -22.08
CA MET A 1 0.75 -8.52 -21.79
C MET A 1 0.72 -7.01 -22.00
N LEU A 2 1.54 -6.25 -21.27
CA LEU A 2 1.68 -4.80 -21.46
C LEU A 2 2.52 -4.51 -22.71
N LYS A 3 2.18 -3.48 -23.49
CA LYS A 3 3.02 -3.01 -24.60
C LYS A 3 4.38 -2.52 -24.05
N PRO A 4 5.48 -2.59 -24.82
CA PRO A 4 6.79 -2.12 -24.35
C PRO A 4 6.80 -0.66 -23.87
N THR A 5 5.99 0.21 -24.49
CA THR A 5 5.84 1.63 -24.14
C THR A 5 4.79 1.89 -23.06
N GLY A 6 4.06 0.87 -22.61
CA GLY A 6 2.99 1.02 -21.63
C GLY A 6 3.52 1.33 -20.23
N THR A 7 2.66 1.97 -19.43
CA THR A 7 2.89 2.21 -18.01
C THR A 7 1.99 1.32 -17.17
N PHE A 8 2.44 1.03 -15.96
CA PHE A 8 1.69 0.30 -14.95
C PHE A 8 1.52 1.18 -13.72
N TRP A 9 0.27 1.34 -13.28
CA TRP A 9 -0.08 2.14 -12.11
C TRP A 9 -0.54 1.22 -10.99
N LEU A 10 0.01 1.40 -9.80
CA LEU A 10 -0.29 0.59 -8.63
C LEU A 10 -0.63 1.49 -7.46
N ASN A 11 -1.88 1.44 -7.00
CA ASN A 11 -2.28 2.00 -5.72
C ASN A 11 -2.06 0.96 -4.60
N LEU A 12 -1.35 1.31 -3.54
CA LEU A 12 -1.15 0.45 -2.38
C LEU A 12 -1.09 1.22 -1.06
N GLY A 13 -1.95 0.83 -0.12
CA GLY A 13 -1.86 1.20 1.29
C GLY A 13 -0.92 0.28 2.05
N ASP A 14 -0.33 0.79 3.13
CA ASP A 14 0.50 -0.04 4.01
C ASP A 14 -0.33 -0.72 5.10
N THR A 15 0.22 -1.80 5.66
CA THR A 15 -0.44 -2.63 6.67
C THR A 15 0.50 -2.82 7.84
N TYR A 16 -0.08 -2.97 9.03
CA TYR A 16 0.67 -3.29 10.23
C TYR A 16 0.68 -4.78 10.48
N TYR A 17 1.79 -5.28 11.04
CA TYR A 17 1.87 -6.64 11.51
C TYR A 17 0.90 -6.84 12.68
N GLY A 18 -0.19 -7.56 12.40
CA GLY A 18 -1.18 -7.96 13.38
C GLY A 18 -0.72 -9.15 14.21
N SER A 19 -1.28 -9.30 15.41
CA SER A 19 -0.96 -10.40 16.32
C SER A 19 -1.49 -11.79 15.87
N GLY A 20 -1.98 -11.92 14.63
CA GLY A 20 -2.77 -13.07 14.19
C GLY A 20 -4.04 -13.13 15.04
N GLY A 21 -5.14 -12.58 14.53
CA GLY A 21 -6.38 -12.57 15.28
C GLY A 21 -6.71 -13.96 15.83
N LYS A 22 -6.96 -14.07 17.14
CA LYS A 22 -7.93 -15.07 17.59
C LYS A 22 -9.21 -14.67 16.87
N GLY A 23 -9.57 -15.36 15.78
CA GLY A 23 -10.73 -15.00 14.95
C GLY A 23 -11.90 -14.66 15.86
N GLY A 24 -12.33 -13.40 15.88
CA GLY A 24 -12.95 -12.73 17.04
C GLY A 24 -14.15 -13.43 17.69
N GLN A 25 -15.31 -12.78 17.74
CA GLN A 25 -16.52 -13.39 18.31
C GLN A 25 -16.91 -14.73 17.62
N TYR A 26 -16.39 -14.96 16.41
CA TYR A 26 -16.56 -16.17 15.61
C TYR A 26 -15.90 -17.42 16.22
N ALA A 27 -14.69 -17.34 16.80
CA ALA A 27 -14.10 -18.49 17.49
C ALA A 27 -14.81 -18.80 18.82
N LYS A 28 -15.44 -17.81 19.46
CA LYS A 28 -16.26 -18.02 20.66
C LYS A 28 -17.55 -18.79 20.34
N TRP A 29 -18.17 -18.51 19.20
CA TRP A 29 -19.32 -19.27 18.67
C TRP A 29 -18.94 -20.69 18.24
N MET A 30 -17.79 -20.86 17.58
CA MET A 30 -17.32 -22.18 17.12
C MET A 30 -16.80 -23.08 18.24
N ARG A 31 -16.32 -22.52 19.36
CA ARG A 31 -15.92 -23.30 20.55
C ARG A 31 -17.07 -24.10 21.15
N ASN A 32 -18.31 -23.64 21.00
CA ASN A 32 -19.50 -24.27 21.58
C ASN A 32 -20.10 -25.39 20.71
N LYS A 33 -19.62 -25.62 19.48
CA LYS A 33 -20.22 -26.57 18.52
C LYS A 33 -19.32 -27.73 18.11
N GLY A 34 -18.16 -27.91 18.74
CA GLY A 34 -17.30 -29.07 18.49
C GLY A 34 -16.75 -29.13 17.06
N GLU A 35 -15.65 -28.41 16.82
CA GLU A 35 -14.71 -28.56 15.68
C GLU A 35 -15.19 -27.97 14.32
N PRO A 36 -14.28 -27.36 13.50
CA PRO A 36 -12.97 -27.88 13.11
C PRO A 36 -11.77 -26.95 13.39
N LYS A 37 -10.59 -27.58 13.57
CA LYS A 37 -9.26 -26.99 13.83
C LYS A 37 -8.68 -26.17 12.65
N PHE A 38 -9.51 -25.46 11.88
CA PHE A 38 -9.06 -24.66 10.74
C PHE A 38 -8.38 -23.34 11.13
N PHE A 39 -8.63 -22.84 12.34
CA PHE A 39 -7.80 -21.78 12.92
C PHE A 39 -6.53 -22.38 13.50
N LYS A 40 -5.71 -23.00 12.65
CA LYS A 40 -4.32 -23.26 13.03
C LYS A 40 -3.75 -21.91 13.49
N GLN A 41 -3.36 -21.87 14.77
CA GLN A 41 -2.50 -20.83 15.33
C GLN A 41 -1.55 -20.36 14.23
N GLY A 42 -1.64 -19.08 13.89
CA GLY A 42 -0.93 -18.50 12.75
C GLY A 42 0.49 -19.06 12.70
N ALA A 43 0.90 -19.52 11.51
CA ALA A 43 2.20 -20.16 11.30
C ALA A 43 3.25 -19.45 12.16
N LYS A 44 3.93 -20.19 13.06
CA LYS A 44 4.97 -19.62 13.92
C LYS A 44 5.86 -18.77 13.02
N ASN A 45 5.93 -17.47 13.31
CA ASN A 45 6.73 -16.53 12.54
C ASN A 45 8.15 -17.09 12.47
N ARG A 46 8.55 -17.62 11.31
CA ARG A 46 9.93 -18.12 11.10
C ARG A 46 10.91 -16.97 10.85
N SER A 47 10.40 -15.75 10.77
CA SER A 47 11.15 -14.55 10.47
C SER A 47 11.34 -13.70 11.73
N ASN A 48 12.59 -13.34 12.01
CA ASN A 48 12.98 -12.53 13.16
C ASN A 48 12.66 -11.03 13.00
N TRP A 49 12.28 -10.59 11.79
CA TRP A 49 12.03 -9.17 11.50
C TRP A 49 10.56 -8.76 11.66
N LEU A 50 9.62 -9.72 11.69
CA LEU A 50 8.20 -9.44 11.88
C LEU A 50 7.88 -9.29 13.37
N ARG A 51 7.60 -8.06 13.81
CA ARG A 51 7.30 -7.71 15.21
C ARG A 51 5.86 -7.17 15.36
N PRO A 52 5.13 -7.50 16.44
CA PRO A 52 3.84 -6.90 16.74
C PRO A 52 3.88 -5.36 16.68
N LYS A 53 2.80 -4.75 16.19
CA LYS A 53 2.65 -3.28 16.03
C LYS A 53 3.60 -2.62 15.02
N GLN A 54 4.37 -3.40 14.26
CA GLN A 54 5.27 -2.86 13.23
C GLN A 54 4.50 -2.53 11.94
N LEU A 55 4.75 -1.37 11.35
CA LEU A 55 4.33 -1.08 9.97
C LEU A 55 5.17 -1.92 9.01
N LEU A 56 4.54 -2.61 8.05
CA LEU A 56 5.23 -3.60 7.25
C LEU A 56 6.08 -2.98 6.13
N GLY A 57 5.78 -1.78 5.67
CA GLY A 57 6.43 -1.20 4.50
C GLY A 57 6.03 -1.94 3.22
N THR A 58 4.82 -2.51 3.16
CA THR A 58 4.36 -3.31 2.02
C THR A 58 4.49 -2.57 0.68
N PRO A 59 4.10 -1.29 0.54
CA PRO A 59 4.28 -0.51 -0.69
C PRO A 59 5.72 -0.54 -1.20
N TRP A 60 6.68 -0.19 -0.35
CA TRP A 60 8.09 -0.13 -0.73
C TRP A 60 8.72 -1.51 -0.93
N ARG A 61 8.25 -2.54 -0.24
CA ARG A 61 8.68 -3.92 -0.52
C ARG A 61 8.26 -4.38 -1.91
N VAL A 62 7.03 -4.05 -2.33
CA VAL A 62 6.56 -4.33 -3.69
C VAL A 62 7.38 -3.55 -4.72
N VAL A 63 7.66 -2.27 -4.46
CA VAL A 63 8.52 -1.45 -5.33
C VAL A 63 9.91 -2.08 -5.51
N ILE A 64 10.57 -2.46 -4.42
CA ILE A 64 11.92 -3.06 -4.45
C ILE A 64 11.89 -4.38 -5.24
N ALA A 65 10.88 -5.22 -5.02
CA ALA A 65 10.73 -6.47 -5.77
C ALA A 65 10.52 -6.21 -7.27
N LEU A 66 9.66 -5.25 -7.63
CA LEU A 66 9.43 -4.88 -9.04
C LEU A 66 10.70 -4.30 -9.68
N GLN A 67 11.49 -3.51 -8.96
CA GLN A 67 12.77 -3.01 -9.45
C GLN A 67 13.77 -4.13 -9.69
N HIS A 68 13.83 -5.13 -8.80
CA HIS A 68 14.64 -6.32 -9.00
C HIS A 68 14.18 -7.11 -10.25
N ASP A 69 12.88 -7.10 -10.55
CA ASP A 69 12.29 -7.70 -11.75
C ASP A 69 12.39 -6.81 -13.01
N GLY A 70 13.20 -5.74 -12.95
CA GLY A 70 13.52 -4.88 -14.08
C GLY A 70 12.49 -3.79 -14.40
N TRP A 71 11.53 -3.51 -13.50
CA TRP A 71 10.64 -2.37 -13.66
C TRP A 71 11.31 -1.06 -13.24
N LEU A 72 11.07 0.00 -13.99
CA LEU A 72 11.50 1.35 -13.66
C LEU A 72 10.40 2.05 -12.84
N LEU A 73 10.66 2.39 -11.59
CA LEU A 73 9.83 3.32 -10.84
C LEU A 73 10.05 4.74 -11.38
N ARG A 74 8.96 5.44 -11.70
CA ARG A 74 9.01 6.81 -12.25
C ARG A 74 8.49 7.84 -11.27
N ASN A 75 7.43 7.50 -10.53
CA ASN A 75 6.89 8.36 -9.49
C ASN A 75 6.36 7.53 -8.32
N ASP A 76 6.55 8.05 -7.11
CA ASP A 76 5.76 7.75 -5.92
C ASP A 76 4.85 8.96 -5.67
N ILE A 77 3.54 8.76 -5.84
CA ILE A 77 2.53 9.80 -5.68
C ILE A 77 1.77 9.52 -4.40
N ILE A 78 1.60 10.54 -3.57
CA ILE A 78 0.79 10.44 -2.36
C ILE A 78 -0.65 10.79 -2.69
N TRP A 79 -1.54 9.79 -2.57
CA TRP A 79 -2.97 10.04 -2.57
C TRP A 79 -3.44 10.30 -1.15
N GLU A 80 -3.54 11.58 -0.80
CA GLU A 80 -4.19 12.01 0.43
C GLU A 80 -5.70 11.76 0.34
N LYS A 81 -6.27 11.12 1.36
CA LYS A 81 -7.71 10.86 1.47
C LYS A 81 -8.31 11.86 2.45
N PRO A 82 -9.01 12.92 2.00
CA PRO A 82 -9.57 13.94 2.88
C PRO A 82 -10.51 13.36 3.94
N ASN A 83 -11.24 12.31 3.58
CA ASN A 83 -12.19 11.60 4.44
C ASN A 83 -11.67 10.19 4.78
N HIS A 84 -10.52 10.11 5.44
CA HIS A 84 -9.96 8.83 5.86
C HIS A 84 -10.71 8.25 7.08
N MET A 85 -10.76 6.93 7.20
CA MET A 85 -11.31 6.28 8.38
C MET A 85 -10.44 6.63 9.61
N PRO A 86 -11.02 7.09 10.73
CA PRO A 86 -10.26 7.31 11.95
C PRO A 86 -9.76 5.98 12.53
N SER A 87 -8.49 5.95 12.95
CA SER A 87 -7.91 4.77 13.59
C SER A 87 -8.11 4.85 15.11
N PRO A 88 -8.65 3.81 15.78
CA PRO A 88 -8.82 3.79 17.24
C PRO A 88 -7.49 3.56 18.00
N ALA A 89 -6.40 3.31 17.28
CA ALA A 89 -5.09 3.08 17.88
C ALA A 89 -4.58 4.35 18.58
N LYS A 90 -4.08 4.22 19.81
CA LYS A 90 -3.59 5.33 20.64
C LYS A 90 -2.09 5.59 20.51
N ASP A 91 -1.36 4.66 19.92
CA ASP A 91 0.11 4.62 19.89
C ASP A 91 0.68 4.74 18.47
N ARG A 92 -0.12 5.26 17.52
CA ARG A 92 0.30 5.53 16.14
C ARG A 92 -0.60 6.58 15.50
N LEU A 93 -0.08 7.20 14.44
CA LEU A 93 -0.85 8.11 13.60
C LEU A 93 -1.89 7.34 12.76
N THR A 94 -2.96 8.02 12.38
CA THR A 94 -3.94 7.48 11.43
C THR A 94 -3.33 7.48 10.02
N CYS A 95 -3.48 6.37 9.31
CA CYS A 95 -3.05 6.29 7.92
C CYS A 95 -4.07 7.01 7.03
N ALA A 96 -3.74 8.24 6.64
CA ALA A 96 -4.60 9.14 5.88
C ALA A 96 -4.29 9.17 4.37
N TYR A 97 -3.29 8.41 3.92
CA TYR A 97 -2.85 8.44 2.53
C TYR A 97 -2.55 7.03 2.00
N GLU A 98 -2.46 6.92 0.67
CA GLU A 98 -2.00 5.72 -0.03
C GLU A 98 -0.92 6.09 -1.05
N HIS A 99 -0.04 5.14 -1.36
CA HIS A 99 0.96 5.32 -2.41
C HIS A 99 0.37 4.94 -3.75
N VAL A 100 0.52 5.80 -4.75
CA VAL A 100 0.22 5.53 -6.15
C VAL A 100 1.54 5.54 -6.92
N PHE A 101 2.02 4.35 -7.27
CA PHE A 101 3.27 4.19 -8.00
C PHE A 101 3.04 4.17 -9.50
N LEU A 102 3.91 4.86 -10.23
CA LEU A 102 4.02 4.77 -11.68
C LEU A 102 5.26 3.95 -12.06
N PHE A 103 5.04 2.86 -12.79
CA PHE A 103 6.09 2.01 -13.34
C PHE A 103 6.12 2.00 -14.87
N ALA A 104 7.30 1.76 -15.43
CA ALA A 104 7.51 1.53 -16.86
C ALA A 104 8.49 0.37 -17.09
N LYS A 105 8.41 -0.30 -18.25
CA LYS A 105 9.31 -1.40 -18.62
C LYS A 105 10.62 -0.97 -19.28
N GLN A 106 10.68 0.24 -19.82
CA GLN A 106 11.86 0.75 -20.53
C GLN A 106 11.99 2.26 -20.36
N ARG A 107 13.18 2.79 -20.65
CA ARG A 107 13.49 4.22 -20.51
C ARG A 107 12.57 5.13 -21.33
N ARG A 108 12.14 4.68 -22.51
CA ARG A 108 11.21 5.39 -23.40
C ARG A 108 9.80 4.79 -23.29
N TYR A 109 8.94 5.42 -22.51
CA TYR A 109 7.56 5.00 -22.30
C TYR A 109 6.60 6.14 -22.65
N TYR A 110 5.35 5.80 -22.89
CA TYR A 110 4.31 6.79 -23.14
C TYR A 110 3.86 7.41 -21.82
N PHE A 111 3.90 8.75 -21.75
CA PHE A 111 3.34 9.53 -20.65
C PHE A 111 3.00 10.91 -21.18
N ASP A 112 1.72 11.26 -21.15
CA ASP A 112 1.23 12.57 -21.56
C ASP A 112 1.12 13.48 -20.33
N LEU A 113 2.12 14.34 -20.14
CA LEU A 113 2.15 15.26 -19.02
C LEU A 113 1.14 16.41 -19.20
N ASP A 114 0.88 16.83 -20.44
CA ASP A 114 -0.01 17.95 -20.71
C ASP A 114 -1.47 17.56 -20.49
N ALA A 115 -1.83 16.29 -20.71
CA ALA A 115 -3.17 15.75 -20.40
C ALA A 115 -3.57 15.86 -18.91
N ILE A 116 -2.60 15.97 -17.99
CA ILE A 116 -2.85 16.09 -16.54
C ILE A 116 -2.44 17.45 -15.97
N ARG A 117 -2.03 18.40 -16.83
CA ARG A 117 -1.61 19.72 -16.40
C ARG A 117 -2.80 20.51 -15.84
N GLN A 118 -2.64 21.03 -14.64
CA GLN A 118 -3.62 21.97 -14.06
C GLN A 118 -3.31 23.40 -14.51
N PRO A 119 -4.32 24.23 -14.79
CA PRO A 119 -4.13 25.65 -15.06
C PRO A 119 -3.40 26.36 -13.90
N HIS A 120 -2.56 27.34 -14.23
CA HIS A 120 -1.91 28.16 -13.21
C HIS A 120 -2.95 28.95 -12.41
N ALA A 121 -2.75 29.04 -11.09
CA ALA A 121 -3.57 29.92 -10.25
C ALA A 121 -3.30 31.38 -10.62
N ILE A 122 -4.35 32.19 -10.72
CA ILE A 122 -4.30 33.59 -11.20
C ILE A 122 -3.27 34.44 -10.43
N ASN A 123 -3.09 34.20 -9.13
CA ASN A 123 -2.17 34.95 -8.28
C ASN A 123 -0.67 34.63 -8.49
N SER A 124 -0.34 33.62 -9.29
CA SER A 124 1.06 33.22 -9.55
C SER A 124 1.74 34.01 -10.67
N LEU A 125 1.00 34.84 -11.43
CA LEU A 125 1.52 35.64 -12.55
C LEU A 125 2.25 36.94 -12.13
N GLN A 126 2.21 37.31 -10.85
CA GLN A 126 2.86 38.54 -10.34
C GLN A 126 4.31 38.38 -9.88
N ARG A 127 4.92 37.19 -10.02
CA ARG A 127 6.33 36.97 -9.68
C ARG A 127 7.16 36.79 -10.95
N ILE A 128 7.36 37.87 -11.69
CA ILE A 128 8.41 38.00 -12.72
C ILE A 128 8.99 39.40 -12.59
#